data_AF-A0A9E4R3Z2-F1
#
_entry.id   AF-A0A9E4R3Z2-F1
#
_cell.length_a   1.000
_cell.length_b   1.000
_cell.length_c   1.000
_cell.angle_alpha   90.00
_cell.angle_beta   90.00
_cell.angle_gamma   90.00
#
_symmetry.space_group_name_H-M   'P 1'
#
loop_
_entity.id
_entity.type
_entity.pdbx_description
1 polymer ?
#
loop_
_entity_poly.entity_id
_entity_poly.type
_entity_poly.pdbx_seq_one_letter_code
_entity_poly.pdbx_strand_id
1 'polypeptide(L)'
;GRDGVFKLMEINARSQSQEGLAVDCGVDFPYIAYEDSLARSVSPVTSHRTGVTWVSLSWDFRSYRQNRAAKQLSTLTWVNQLRTSGSHAYFAWDDPKPFIYSSLGLAKDLIYRRSG
;
A
#
# COMPACT_ATOMS: atom_id res chain seq x y z
N GLY A 1 -2.56 -0.92 -25.92
CA GLY A 1 -2.68 0.41 -26.55
C GLY A 1 -3.30 1.37 -25.55
N ARG A 2 -2.86 2.63 -25.51
CA ARG A 2 -3.54 3.69 -24.74
C ARG A 2 -4.66 4.26 -25.61
N ASP A 3 -5.75 3.51 -25.74
CA ASP A 3 -6.95 3.87 -26.51
C ASP A 3 -8.00 4.62 -25.67
N GLY A 4 -7.72 4.87 -24.39
CA GLY A 4 -8.64 5.56 -23.48
C GLY A 4 -9.85 4.72 -23.07
N VAL A 5 -9.92 3.45 -23.47
CA VAL A 5 -11.03 2.55 -23.17
C VAL A 5 -10.67 1.67 -21.99
N PHE A 6 -11.51 1.65 -20.95
CA PHE A 6 -11.35 0.74 -19.82
C PHE A 6 -11.57 -0.71 -20.25
N LYS A 7 -10.68 -1.60 -19.80
CA LYS A 7 -10.73 -3.05 -20.08
C LYS A 7 -10.64 -3.80 -18.77
N LEU A 8 -11.49 -4.80 -18.58
CA LEU A 8 -11.41 -5.70 -17.43
C LEU A 8 -10.14 -6.53 -17.55
N MET A 9 -9.28 -6.45 -16.52
CA MET A 9 -8.03 -7.22 -16.46
C MET A 9 -8.16 -8.43 -15.54
N GLU A 10 -8.76 -8.25 -14.37
CA GLU A 10 -8.84 -9.27 -13.31
C GLU A 10 -10.02 -8.97 -12.38
N ILE A 11 -10.62 -10.01 -11.81
CA ILE A 11 -11.52 -9.94 -10.65
C ILE A 11 -10.86 -10.68 -9.51
N ASN A 12 -10.55 -9.96 -8.43
CA ASN A 12 -9.89 -10.50 -7.26
C ASN A 12 -10.93 -10.79 -6.16
N ALA A 13 -11.47 -12.01 -6.13
CA ALA A 13 -12.45 -12.43 -5.12
C ALA A 13 -11.78 -12.81 -3.76
N ARG A 14 -10.83 -12.00 -3.31
CA ARG A 14 -10.07 -12.17 -2.06
C ARG A 14 -9.45 -10.85 -1.61
N SER A 15 -9.14 -10.77 -0.32
CA SER A 15 -8.33 -9.71 0.28
C SER A 15 -7.00 -9.53 -0.44
N GLN A 16 -6.55 -8.28 -0.49
CA GLN A 16 -5.30 -7.86 -1.13
C GLN A 16 -4.47 -7.05 -0.14
N SER A 17 -3.16 -6.97 -0.37
CA SER A 17 -2.24 -6.24 0.52
C SER A 17 -2.56 -4.74 0.65
N GLN A 18 -3.30 -4.16 -0.31
CA GLN A 18 -3.69 -2.74 -0.32
C GLN A 18 -5.12 -2.51 0.22
N GLU A 19 -5.76 -3.52 0.79
CA GLU A 19 -7.12 -3.38 1.34
C GLU A 19 -7.20 -2.28 2.41
N GLY A 20 -6.16 -2.12 3.23
CA GLY A 20 -6.07 -1.02 4.19
C GLY A 20 -6.15 0.38 3.55
N LEU A 21 -5.68 0.57 2.31
CA LEU A 21 -5.85 1.84 1.60
C LEU A 21 -7.33 2.16 1.38
N ALA A 22 -8.15 1.16 1.06
CA ALA A 22 -9.58 1.39 0.87
C ALA A 22 -10.23 1.85 2.17
N VAL A 23 -9.86 1.22 3.30
CA VAL A 23 -10.31 1.61 4.65
C VAL A 23 -9.89 3.05 4.93
N ASP A 24 -8.62 3.40 4.68
CA ASP A 24 -8.09 4.76 4.83
C ASP A 24 -8.73 5.75 3.84
N CYS A 25 -9.33 5.28 2.75
CA CYS A 25 -10.14 6.10 1.84
C CYS A 25 -11.62 6.19 2.25
N GLY A 26 -12.03 5.50 3.32
CA GLY A 26 -13.41 5.50 3.84
C GLY A 26 -14.29 4.35 3.34
N VAL A 27 -13.69 3.30 2.77
CA VAL A 27 -14.38 2.10 2.28
C VAL A 27 -13.87 0.87 3.03
N ASP A 28 -14.64 0.44 4.03
CA ASP A 28 -14.26 -0.69 4.89
C ASP A 28 -14.70 -2.04 4.29
N PHE A 29 -13.88 -2.58 3.38
CA PHE A 29 -14.14 -3.87 2.75
C PHE A 29 -14.23 -5.04 3.75
N PRO A 30 -13.34 -5.16 4.77
CA PRO A 30 -13.48 -6.19 5.80
C PRO A 30 -14.83 -6.14 6.53
N TYR A 31 -15.29 -4.94 6.90
CA TYR A 31 -16.59 -4.77 7.53
C TYR A 31 -17.74 -5.16 6.58
N ILE A 32 -17.68 -4.74 5.31
CA ILE A 32 -18.69 -5.10 4.30
C ILE A 32 -18.74 -6.63 4.13
N ALA A 33 -17.59 -7.28 3.99
CA ALA A 33 -17.51 -8.73 3.85
C ALA A 33 -18.03 -9.46 5.11
N TYR A 34 -17.78 -8.91 6.30
CA TYR A 34 -18.30 -9.44 7.55
C TYR A 34 -19.84 -9.39 7.60
N GLU A 35 -20.45 -8.25 7.30
CA GLU A 35 -21.91 -8.12 7.29
C GLU A 35 -22.57 -8.99 6.21
N ASP A 36 -21.95 -9.06 5.02
CA ASP A 36 -22.40 -9.94 3.94
C ASP A 36 -22.37 -11.42 4.35
N SER A 37 -21.32 -11.85 5.07
CA SER A 37 -21.23 -13.22 5.61
C SER A 37 -22.35 -13.58 6.59
N LEU A 38 -22.99 -12.57 7.18
CA LEU A 38 -24.14 -12.69 8.07
C LEU A 38 -25.48 -12.44 7.35
N ALA A 39 -25.46 -12.32 6.03
CA ALA A 39 -26.60 -11.96 5.19
C ALA A 39 -27.27 -10.64 5.61
N ARG A 40 -26.49 -9.71 6.15
CA ARG A 40 -26.96 -8.38 6.56
C ARG A 40 -26.72 -7.37 5.45
N SER A 41 -27.66 -6.44 5.32
CA SER A 41 -27.53 -5.34 4.37
C SER A 41 -26.52 -4.31 4.89
N VAL A 42 -25.60 -3.88 4.03
CA VAL A 42 -24.75 -2.71 4.26
C VAL A 42 -25.24 -1.55 3.40
N SER A 43 -25.22 -0.35 3.95
CA SER A 43 -25.52 0.85 3.16
C SER A 43 -24.46 1.04 2.06
N PRO A 44 -24.84 1.30 0.80
CA PRO A 44 -23.88 1.48 -0.27
C PRO A 44 -22.91 2.65 0.01
N VAL A 45 -21.62 2.37 -0.06
CA VAL A 45 -20.57 3.40 -0.02
C VAL A 45 -20.30 3.87 -1.45
N THR A 46 -20.74 5.09 -1.78
CA THR A 46 -20.68 5.65 -3.13
C THR A 46 -19.65 6.76 -3.32
N SER A 47 -18.92 7.10 -2.25
CA SER A 47 -17.87 8.11 -2.25
C SER A 47 -16.67 7.63 -1.43
N HIS A 48 -15.47 8.07 -1.81
CA HIS A 48 -14.23 7.78 -1.10
C HIS A 48 -13.27 8.96 -1.19
N ARG A 49 -12.32 9.04 -0.26
CA ARG A 49 -11.24 10.04 -0.30
C ARG A 49 -10.28 9.72 -1.44
N THR A 50 -9.96 10.73 -2.25
CA THR A 50 -8.97 10.64 -3.32
C THR A 50 -7.65 11.27 -2.88
N GLY A 51 -6.55 10.95 -3.58
CA GLY A 51 -5.24 11.55 -3.28
C GLY A 51 -4.54 10.97 -2.04
N VAL A 52 -5.06 9.85 -1.51
CA VAL A 52 -4.40 9.07 -0.46
C VAL A 52 -3.37 8.16 -1.10
N THR A 53 -2.12 8.27 -0.66
CA THR A 53 -1.03 7.41 -1.12
C THR A 53 -0.77 6.33 -0.09
N TRP A 54 -0.72 5.08 -0.56
CA TRP A 54 -0.31 3.91 0.22
C TRP A 54 1.19 3.66 0.08
N VAL A 55 1.86 3.35 1.21
CA VAL A 55 3.30 3.07 1.22
C VAL A 55 3.63 1.78 1.95
N SER A 56 4.57 1.03 1.37
CA SER A 56 5.27 -0.10 1.97
C SER A 56 6.76 0.20 1.93
N LEU A 57 7.37 0.49 3.09
CA LEU A 57 8.78 0.90 3.17
C LEU A 57 9.71 -0.03 2.39
N SER A 58 9.48 -1.35 2.44
CA SER A 58 10.31 -2.33 1.73
C SER A 58 10.16 -2.26 0.20
N TRP A 59 8.93 -2.11 -0.31
CA TRP A 59 8.64 -2.04 -1.74
C TRP A 59 9.07 -0.68 -2.31
N ASP A 60 8.72 0.39 -1.60
CA ASP A 60 9.06 1.76 -1.97
C ASP A 60 10.56 2.00 -1.92
N PHE A 61 11.30 1.42 -0.96
CA PHE A 61 12.76 1.55 -0.95
C PHE A 61 13.42 0.88 -2.16
N ARG A 62 12.92 -0.29 -2.57
CA ARG A 62 13.41 -0.99 -3.77
C ARG A 62 13.14 -0.16 -5.03
N SER A 63 11.93 0.39 -5.14
CA SER A 63 11.55 1.30 -6.24
C SER A 63 12.41 2.58 -6.24
N TYR A 64 12.60 3.20 -5.07
CA TYR A 64 13.45 4.37 -4.89
C TYR A 64 14.87 4.13 -5.39
N ARG A 65 15.49 3.00 -5.04
CA ARG A 65 16.85 2.68 -5.50
C ARG A 65 16.95 2.64 -7.03
N GLN A 66 15.98 2.00 -7.68
CA GLN A 66 15.94 1.89 -9.15
C GLN A 66 15.73 3.26 -9.80
N ASN A 67 14.74 4.01 -9.35
CA ASN A 67 14.43 5.35 -9.88
C ASN A 67 15.55 6.36 -9.59
N ARG A 68 16.22 6.27 -8.44
CA ARG A 68 17.37 7.12 -8.11
C ARG A 68 18.57 6.81 -8.99
N ALA A 69 18.88 5.54 -9.22
CA ALA A 69 19.94 5.14 -10.15
C ALA A 69 19.67 5.66 -11.57
N ALA A 70 18.40 5.66 -12.00
CA ALA A 70 17.95 6.25 -13.26
C ALA A 70 17.86 7.79 -13.25
N LYS A 71 18.20 8.47 -12.13
CA LYS A 71 18.08 9.93 -11.93
C LYS A 71 16.65 10.48 -12.11
N GLN A 72 15.63 9.64 -11.90
CA GLN A 72 14.21 10.00 -12.06
C GLN A 72 13.56 10.45 -10.75
N LEU A 73 14.18 10.20 -9.59
CA LEU A 73 13.62 10.52 -8.28
C LEU A 73 14.71 11.03 -7.33
N SER A 74 14.46 12.18 -6.69
CA SER A 74 15.35 12.73 -5.65
C SER A 74 15.08 12.07 -4.28
N THR A 75 16.10 12.00 -3.40
CA THR A 75 15.88 11.51 -2.03
C THR A 75 14.88 12.36 -1.27
N LEU A 76 14.95 13.68 -1.42
CA LEU A 76 14.05 14.59 -0.70
C LEU A 76 12.59 14.37 -1.12
N THR A 77 12.34 14.20 -2.42
CA THR A 77 11.01 13.88 -2.94
C THR A 77 10.50 12.56 -2.36
N TRP A 78 11.33 11.52 -2.36
CA TRP A 78 10.97 10.21 -1.81
C TRP A 78 10.67 10.27 -0.30
N VAL A 79 11.51 10.93 0.49
CA VAL A 79 11.26 11.11 1.94
C VAL A 79 9.98 11.91 2.18
N ASN A 80 9.73 12.95 1.37
CA ASN A 80 8.48 13.70 1.49
C ASN A 80 7.26 12.84 1.16
N GLN A 81 7.33 11.97 0.13
CA GLN A 81 6.25 11.03 -0.21
C GLN A 81 5.94 10.06 0.95
N LEU A 82 6.98 9.53 1.62
CA LEU A 82 6.81 8.67 2.80
C LEU A 82 6.20 9.43 3.98
N ARG A 83 6.53 10.71 4.15
CA ARG A 83 6.02 11.55 5.25
C ARG A 83 4.57 11.97 5.04
N THR A 84 4.17 12.21 3.79
CA THR A 84 2.82 12.69 3.45
C THR A 84 1.87 11.57 3.01
N SER A 85 2.28 10.30 3.08
CA SER A 85 1.40 9.17 2.78
C SER A 85 0.26 9.11 3.79
N GLY A 86 -0.94 8.79 3.31
CA GLY A 86 -2.12 8.68 4.16
C GLY A 86 -2.48 7.25 4.52
N SER A 87 -1.71 6.26 4.05
CA SER A 87 -1.95 4.83 4.32
C SER A 87 -0.62 4.07 4.33
N HIS A 88 -0.50 3.09 5.22
CA HIS A 88 0.74 2.36 5.44
C HIS A 88 0.51 0.84 5.46
N ALA A 89 1.41 0.08 4.84
CA ALA A 89 1.29 -1.38 4.77
C ALA A 89 1.40 -2.10 6.13
N TYR A 90 2.26 -1.58 7.02
CA TYR A 90 2.61 -2.25 8.28
C TYR A 90 2.70 -1.32 9.49
N PHE A 91 2.74 0.00 9.28
CA PHE A 91 2.97 0.95 10.37
C PHE A 91 1.64 1.32 11.02
N ALA A 92 1.54 1.04 12.31
CA ALA A 92 0.48 1.50 13.19
C ALA A 92 1.12 1.93 14.52
N TRP A 93 0.57 2.97 15.14
CA TRP A 93 1.13 3.51 16.40
C TRP A 93 0.87 2.62 17.60
N ASP A 94 -0.29 1.96 17.61
CA ASP A 94 -0.76 1.02 18.62
C ASP A 94 -0.22 -0.39 18.44
N ASP A 95 0.17 -0.78 17.22
CA ASP A 95 0.91 -2.00 16.93
C ASP A 95 2.09 -1.79 15.97
N PRO A 96 3.25 -1.29 16.45
CA PRO A 96 4.40 -1.01 15.60
C PRO A 96 5.22 -2.27 15.24
N LYS A 97 4.93 -3.43 15.84
CA LYS A 97 5.75 -4.64 15.68
C LYS A 97 5.85 -5.11 14.23
N PRO A 98 4.76 -5.19 13.43
CA PRO A 98 4.84 -5.62 12.04
C PRO A 98 5.78 -4.74 11.20
N PHE A 99 5.72 -3.43 11.40
CA PHE A 99 6.62 -2.48 10.74
C PHE A 99 8.09 -2.72 11.10
N ILE A 100 8.39 -2.96 12.39
CA ILE A 100 9.75 -3.27 12.85
C ILE A 100 10.26 -4.55 12.19
N TYR A 101 9.48 -5.64 12.22
CA TYR A 101 9.88 -6.90 11.60
C TYR A 101 10.12 -6.78 10.10
N SER A 102 9.23 -6.07 9.39
CA SER A 102 9.39 -5.80 7.96
C SER A 102 10.66 -4.99 7.67
N SER A 103 10.94 -3.98 8.48
CA SER A 103 12.13 -3.12 8.36
C SER A 103 13.43 -3.88 8.63
N LEU A 104 13.46 -4.76 9.63
CA LEU A 104 14.59 -5.64 9.90
C LEU A 104 14.83 -6.64 8.76
N GLY A 105 13.76 -7.19 8.19
CA GLY A 105 13.83 -8.05 7.00
C GLY A 105 14.47 -7.33 5.81
N LEU A 106 14.05 -6.08 5.56
CA LEU A 106 14.66 -5.23 4.54
C LEU A 106 16.17 -4.99 4.81
N ALA A 107 16.53 -4.67 6.05
CA ALA A 107 17.94 -4.44 6.40
C ALA A 107 18.79 -5.70 6.15
N LYS A 108 18.29 -6.87 6.51
CA LYS A 108 18.95 -8.16 6.27
C LYS A 108 19.14 -8.42 4.78
N ASP A 109 18.11 -8.21 3.96
CA ASP A 109 18.18 -8.35 2.49
C ASP A 109 19.28 -7.47 1.88
N LEU A 110 19.44 -6.24 2.40
CA LEU A 110 20.44 -5.30 1.92
C LEU A 110 21.87 -5.69 2.28
N ILE A 111 22.07 -6.29 3.46
CA ILE A 111 23.38 -6.80 3.88
C ILE A 111 23.77 -8.00 3.03
N TYR A 112 22.87 -8.98 2.86
CA TYR A 112 23.19 -10.21 2.11
C TYR A 112 23.53 -9.93 0.64
N ARG A 113 22.81 -9.01 -0.01
CA ARG A 113 23.07 -8.59 -1.40
C ARG A 113 24.37 -7.80 -1.60
N ARG A 114 25.08 -7.43 -0.52
CA ARG A 114 26.39 -6.75 -0.59
C ARG A 114 27.56 -7.72 -0.40
N SER A 115 27.30 -8.94 0.04
CA SER A 115 28.33 -9.95 0.36
C SER A 115 28.48 -11.04 -0.71
N GLY A 116 27.68 -10.98 -1.79
CA GLY A 116 27.83 -11.79 -3.00
C GLY A 116 27.91 -10.88 -4.21
#